data_AF-K7ZM17-F1
#
_entry.id   AF-K7ZM17-F1
#
_cell.length_a   1.000
_cell.length_b   1.000
_cell.length_c   1.000
_cell.angle_alpha   90.00
_cell.angle_beta   90.00
_cell.angle_gamma   90.00
#
_symmetry.space_group_name_H-M   'P 1'
#
loop_
_entity.id
_entity.type
_entity.pdbx_description
1 polymer ?
#
loop_
_entity_poly.entity_id
_entity_poly.type
_entity_poly.pdbx_seq_one_letter_code
_entity_poly.pdbx_strand_id
1 'polypeptide(L)'
;VNFFEEYFPDLKDVPSTSKSPQQMFGAIAKSYFAEKIGISRKDLVVVSIMPCLAKKYECQRPEFSTDDNRDVDFSISTRELAAFIKQANIDLNNLEDSDFDAPLGESSGAGVIFGTTGGVIEAAVRTAYELHTGKKLDRLDFTELRGLEGVRAATIDFDGLPLRIGIAHGLGNARKLLNDVRSSESQFHAIEV
;
A
#
# COMPACT_ATOMS: atom_id res chain seq x y z
N VAL A 1 1.76 -10.86 -2.40
CA VAL A 1 1.48 -11.86 -1.36
C VAL A 1 1.28 -13.25 -1.95
N ASN A 2 0.19 -13.56 -2.66
CA ASN A 2 -0.04 -14.91 -3.23
C ASN A 2 1.15 -15.45 -4.06
N PHE A 3 1.72 -14.62 -4.94
CA PHE A 3 2.93 -14.99 -5.71
C PHE A 3 4.10 -15.43 -4.81
N PHE A 4 4.25 -14.77 -3.68
CA PHE A 4 5.32 -15.03 -2.73
C PHE A 4 5.04 -16.33 -1.94
N GLU A 5 3.81 -16.48 -1.44
CA GLU A 5 3.34 -17.68 -0.73
C GLU A 5 3.42 -18.95 -1.60
N GLU A 6 3.17 -18.84 -2.91
CA GLU A 6 3.15 -19.98 -3.84
C GLU A 6 4.53 -20.32 -4.43
N TYR A 7 5.31 -19.31 -4.83
CA TYR A 7 6.55 -19.53 -5.59
C TYR A 7 7.84 -19.31 -4.80
N PHE A 8 7.79 -18.61 -3.67
CA PHE A 8 8.94 -18.29 -2.83
C PHE A 8 8.65 -18.51 -1.33
N PRO A 9 8.12 -19.69 -0.94
CA PRO A 9 7.76 -19.97 0.46
C PRO A 9 8.99 -19.98 1.40
N ASP A 10 10.18 -20.21 0.85
CA ASP A 10 11.47 -20.15 1.53
C ASP A 10 11.85 -18.72 1.96
N LEU A 11 11.31 -17.70 1.28
CA LEU A 11 11.57 -16.29 1.59
C LEU A 11 10.43 -15.66 2.41
N LYS A 12 9.48 -16.44 2.95
CA LYS A 12 8.21 -15.96 3.52
C LYS A 12 8.33 -14.87 4.61
N ASP A 13 9.51 -14.76 5.22
CA ASP A 13 9.81 -13.79 6.27
C ASP A 13 10.37 -12.45 5.72
N VAL A 14 10.52 -12.33 4.39
CA VAL A 14 10.97 -11.10 3.70
C VAL A 14 9.85 -10.03 3.61
N PRO A 15 8.60 -10.37 3.24
CA PRO A 15 7.53 -9.36 3.21
C PRO A 15 7.28 -8.77 4.59
N SER A 16 6.97 -7.47 4.64
CA SER A 16 6.58 -6.80 5.88
C SER A 16 5.33 -7.45 6.49
N THR A 17 5.31 -7.56 7.82
CA THR A 17 4.16 -8.02 8.60
C THR A 17 3.03 -6.98 8.65
N SER A 18 3.28 -5.77 8.15
CA SER A 18 2.30 -4.71 8.07
C SER A 18 1.15 -5.10 7.14
N LYS A 19 -0.10 -4.90 7.61
CA LYS A 19 -1.30 -4.99 6.77
C LYS A 19 -1.20 -4.02 5.58
N SER A 20 -1.91 -4.30 4.48
CA SER A 20 -2.00 -3.30 3.40
C SER A 20 -2.83 -2.09 3.83
N PRO A 21 -2.69 -0.91 3.19
CA PRO A 21 -3.46 0.29 3.55
C PRO A 21 -4.97 0.05 3.59
N GLN A 22 -5.51 -0.77 2.69
CA GLN A 22 -6.91 -1.20 2.71
C GLN A 22 -7.28 -1.85 4.05
N GLN A 23 -6.48 -2.82 4.49
CA GLN A 23 -6.78 -3.60 5.68
C GLN A 23 -6.46 -2.84 6.97
N MET A 24 -5.43 -1.99 6.94
CA MET A 24 -5.16 -1.06 8.04
C MET A 24 -6.35 -0.11 8.24
N PHE A 25 -6.83 0.50 7.15
CA PHE A 25 -7.98 1.40 7.21
C PHE A 25 -9.23 0.69 7.70
N GLY A 26 -9.58 -0.48 7.14
CA GLY A 26 -10.75 -1.24 7.56
C GLY A 26 -10.72 -1.60 9.05
N ALA A 27 -9.56 -2.04 9.55
CA ALA A 27 -9.40 -2.35 10.96
C ALA A 27 -9.62 -1.12 11.85
N ILE A 28 -9.04 0.03 11.49
CA ILE A 28 -9.19 1.30 12.23
C ILE A 28 -10.63 1.82 12.16
N ALA A 29 -11.25 1.76 10.98
CA ALA A 29 -12.62 2.21 10.76
C ALA A 29 -13.60 1.45 11.66
N LYS A 30 -13.46 0.13 11.73
CA LYS A 30 -14.34 -0.76 12.50
C LYS A 30 -13.98 -0.93 13.97
N SER A 31 -12.89 -0.36 14.43
CA SER A 31 -12.52 -0.33 15.85
C SER A 31 -12.62 1.10 16.37
N TYR A 32 -11.55 1.88 16.18
CA TYR A 32 -11.42 3.25 16.64
C TYR A 32 -12.57 4.16 16.18
N PHE A 33 -12.89 4.17 14.88
CA PHE A 33 -13.88 5.11 14.37
C PHE A 33 -15.31 4.72 14.71
N ALA A 34 -15.65 3.42 14.61
CA ALA A 34 -16.94 2.88 15.05
C ALA A 34 -17.24 3.24 16.52
N GLU A 35 -16.26 3.05 17.41
CA GLU A 35 -16.37 3.46 18.81
C GLU A 35 -16.58 4.98 18.95
N LYS A 36 -15.81 5.78 18.21
CA LYS A 36 -15.88 7.25 18.26
C LYS A 36 -17.24 7.81 17.85
N ILE A 37 -17.93 7.18 16.91
CA ILE A 37 -19.27 7.61 16.46
C ILE A 37 -20.41 6.83 17.13
N GLY A 38 -20.09 5.95 18.08
CA GLY A 38 -21.08 5.22 18.89
C GLY A 38 -21.87 4.16 18.12
N ILE A 39 -21.30 3.58 17.06
CA ILE A 39 -21.92 2.48 16.32
C ILE A 39 -21.19 1.16 16.56
N SER A 40 -21.92 0.05 16.47
CA SER A 40 -21.32 -1.28 16.50
C SER A 40 -20.50 -1.51 15.24
N ARG A 41 -19.37 -2.23 15.39
CA ARG A 41 -18.59 -2.78 14.27
C ARG A 41 -19.44 -3.54 13.25
N LYS A 42 -20.47 -4.26 13.72
CA LYS A 42 -21.35 -5.06 12.86
C LYS A 42 -22.30 -4.21 12.01
N ASP A 43 -22.55 -2.98 12.45
CA ASP A 43 -23.45 -2.04 11.77
C ASP A 43 -22.69 -1.08 10.84
N LEU A 44 -21.35 -1.04 10.91
CA LEU A 44 -20.50 -0.25 10.02
C LEU A 44 -20.10 -1.08 8.79
N VAL A 45 -20.51 -0.61 7.61
CA VAL A 45 -20.10 -1.19 6.32
C VAL A 45 -18.94 -0.37 5.74
N VAL A 46 -17.79 -1.01 5.58
CA VAL A 46 -16.59 -0.43 4.97
C VAL A 46 -16.47 -0.92 3.53
N VAL A 47 -16.56 0.02 2.60
CA VAL A 47 -16.39 -0.22 1.16
C VAL A 47 -15.08 0.39 0.70
N SER A 48 -14.23 -0.43 0.10
CA SER A 48 -12.93 -0.05 -0.44
C SER A 48 -13.02 0.10 -1.96
N ILE A 49 -12.50 1.21 -2.51
CA ILE A 49 -12.42 1.45 -3.96
C ILE A 49 -10.97 1.24 -4.39
N MET A 50 -10.72 0.29 -5.28
CA MET A 50 -9.36 -0.16 -5.62
C MET A 50 -9.12 -0.27 -7.13
N PRO A 51 -7.94 0.11 -7.64
CA PRO A 51 -7.59 -0.08 -9.05
C PRO A 51 -7.17 -1.53 -9.38
N CYS A 52 -7.28 -2.47 -8.43
CA CYS A 52 -6.80 -3.84 -8.56
C CYS A 52 -7.84 -4.86 -8.09
N LEU A 53 -8.02 -5.95 -8.85
CA LEU A 53 -8.96 -7.03 -8.49
C LEU A 53 -8.45 -7.90 -7.33
N ALA A 54 -7.14 -7.98 -7.11
CA ALA A 54 -6.56 -8.76 -6.00
C ALA A 54 -7.07 -8.28 -4.63
N LYS A 55 -7.44 -6.99 -4.50
CA LYS A 55 -8.00 -6.41 -3.29
C LYS A 55 -9.36 -6.97 -2.90
N LYS A 56 -10.13 -7.48 -3.88
CA LYS A 56 -11.38 -8.21 -3.64
C LYS A 56 -11.14 -9.56 -2.97
N TYR A 57 -10.07 -10.25 -3.37
CA TYR A 57 -9.67 -11.49 -2.69
C TYR A 57 -9.11 -11.18 -1.30
N GLU A 58 -8.27 -10.15 -1.19
CA GLU A 58 -7.66 -9.76 0.08
C GLU A 58 -8.71 -9.47 1.16
N CYS A 59 -9.79 -8.72 0.89
CA CYS A 59 -10.82 -8.45 1.90
C CYS A 59 -11.66 -9.66 2.33
N GLN A 60 -11.52 -10.79 1.65
CA GLN A 60 -12.22 -12.04 1.99
C GLN A 60 -11.35 -13.01 2.81
N ARG A 61 -10.07 -12.69 3.01
CA ARG A 61 -9.14 -13.54 3.77
C ARG A 61 -9.56 -13.62 5.25
N PRO A 62 -9.66 -14.83 5.85
CA PRO A 62 -10.16 -15.00 7.22
C PRO A 62 -9.40 -14.21 8.30
N GLU A 63 -8.10 -14.03 8.13
CA GLU A 63 -7.23 -13.27 9.05
C GLU A 63 -7.52 -11.77 9.09
N PHE A 64 -8.30 -11.23 8.14
CA PHE A 64 -8.76 -9.84 8.13
C PHE A 64 -10.21 -9.75 8.62
N SER A 65 -10.48 -10.41 9.75
CA SER A 65 -11.75 -10.35 10.45
C SER A 65 -11.57 -10.38 11.97
N THR A 66 -12.57 -9.91 12.68
CA THR A 66 -12.68 -9.99 14.15
C THR A 66 -14.11 -10.40 14.47
N ASP A 67 -14.27 -11.48 15.25
CA ASP A 67 -15.58 -12.07 15.56
C ASP A 67 -16.44 -12.32 14.32
N ASP A 68 -15.84 -12.94 13.31
CA ASP A 68 -16.42 -13.22 11.98
C ASP A 68 -16.92 -11.97 11.22
N ASN A 69 -16.54 -10.76 11.66
CA ASN A 69 -16.82 -9.51 10.98
C ASN A 69 -15.56 -8.97 10.31
N ARG A 70 -15.57 -8.93 8.97
CA ARG A 70 -14.44 -8.51 8.13
C ARG A 70 -14.04 -7.06 8.40
N ASP A 71 -12.74 -6.77 8.32
CA ASP A 71 -12.19 -5.40 8.40
C ASP A 71 -12.72 -4.52 7.25
N VAL A 72 -12.82 -5.10 6.05
CA VAL A 72 -13.42 -4.46 4.86
C VAL A 72 -14.51 -5.37 4.31
N ASP A 73 -15.74 -4.88 4.20
CA ASP A 73 -16.89 -5.68 3.78
C ASP A 73 -16.89 -5.92 2.28
N PHE A 74 -16.62 -4.86 1.52
CA PHE A 74 -16.64 -4.90 0.06
C PHE A 74 -15.42 -4.19 -0.52
N SER A 75 -14.88 -4.74 -1.60
CA SER A 75 -13.92 -4.04 -2.45
C SER A 75 -14.50 -3.95 -3.86
N ILE A 76 -14.63 -2.74 -4.38
CA ILE A 76 -15.09 -2.46 -5.74
C ILE A 76 -13.97 -1.85 -6.57
N SER A 77 -13.96 -2.14 -7.86
CA SER A 77 -12.99 -1.54 -8.78
C SER A 77 -13.39 -0.12 -9.17
N THR A 78 -12.42 0.66 -9.63
CA THR A 78 -12.68 1.99 -10.25
C THR A 78 -13.69 1.90 -11.39
N ARG A 79 -13.71 0.79 -12.13
CA ARG A 79 -14.70 0.56 -13.21
C ARG A 79 -16.12 0.36 -12.68
N GLU A 80 -16.26 -0.35 -11.56
CA GLU A 80 -17.57 -0.56 -10.91
C GLU A 80 -18.09 0.73 -10.31
N LEU A 81 -17.23 1.51 -9.64
CA LEU A 81 -17.60 2.85 -9.17
C LEU A 81 -18.05 3.75 -10.34
N ALA A 82 -17.30 3.77 -11.43
CA ALA A 82 -17.67 4.55 -12.62
C ALA A 82 -19.02 4.12 -13.21
N ALA A 83 -19.36 2.83 -13.14
CA ALA A 83 -20.67 2.34 -13.55
C ALA A 83 -21.79 2.83 -12.62
N PHE A 84 -21.59 2.82 -11.30
CA PHE A 84 -22.57 3.33 -10.33
C PHE A 84 -22.79 4.84 -10.48
N ILE A 85 -21.73 5.62 -10.67
CA ILE A 85 -21.83 7.08 -10.91
C ILE A 85 -22.69 7.36 -12.15
N LYS A 86 -22.45 6.63 -13.25
CA LYS A 86 -23.25 6.75 -14.48
C LYS A 86 -24.71 6.34 -14.28
N GLN A 87 -24.95 5.23 -13.56
CA GLN A 87 -26.31 4.77 -13.25
C GLN A 87 -27.08 5.74 -12.38
N ALA A 88 -26.40 6.45 -11.49
CA ALA A 88 -26.97 7.49 -10.64
C ALA A 88 -27.16 8.84 -11.36
N ASN A 89 -26.81 8.94 -12.65
CA ASN A 89 -26.82 10.19 -13.42
C ASN A 89 -26.02 11.33 -12.76
N ILE A 90 -24.91 11.00 -12.10
CA ILE A 90 -24.01 11.98 -11.48
C ILE A 90 -23.04 12.51 -12.52
N ASP A 91 -22.96 13.83 -12.67
CA ASP A 91 -21.99 14.50 -13.54
C ASP A 91 -20.73 14.91 -12.78
N LEU A 92 -19.73 14.03 -12.83
CA LEU A 92 -18.41 14.27 -12.21
C LEU A 92 -17.71 15.54 -12.68
N ASN A 93 -17.95 16.00 -13.92
CA ASN A 93 -17.22 17.16 -14.45
C ASN A 93 -17.74 18.49 -13.87
N ASN A 94 -18.98 18.49 -13.37
CA ASN A 94 -19.67 19.67 -12.84
C ASN A 94 -19.91 19.58 -11.33
N LEU A 95 -19.38 18.55 -10.67
CA LEU A 95 -19.42 18.46 -9.20
C LEU A 95 -18.46 19.49 -8.59
N GLU A 96 -18.92 20.12 -7.52
CA GLU A 96 -18.06 20.98 -6.70
C GLU A 96 -17.07 20.11 -5.91
N ASP A 97 -15.84 20.60 -5.79
CA ASP A 97 -14.83 19.96 -4.95
C ASP A 97 -15.27 20.02 -3.48
N SER A 98 -15.04 18.93 -2.75
CA SER A 98 -15.29 18.84 -1.32
C SER A 98 -14.12 18.18 -0.61
N ASP A 99 -13.93 18.54 0.66
CA ASP A 99 -12.92 17.89 1.49
C ASP A 99 -13.30 16.45 1.87
N PHE A 100 -12.30 15.64 2.18
CA PHE A 100 -12.52 14.32 2.77
C PHE A 100 -12.98 14.44 4.24
N ASP A 101 -13.76 13.46 4.69
CA ASP A 101 -14.30 13.45 6.06
C ASP A 101 -13.22 13.26 7.15
N ALA A 102 -13.35 14.02 8.23
CA ALA A 102 -12.54 13.82 9.44
C ALA A 102 -13.11 12.69 10.33
N PRO A 103 -12.27 11.93 11.06
CA PRO A 103 -10.83 12.09 11.19
C PRO A 103 -10.01 11.20 10.24
N LEU A 104 -10.63 10.36 9.41
CA LEU A 104 -9.92 9.32 8.64
C LEU A 104 -9.60 9.71 7.18
N GLY A 105 -10.00 10.92 6.75
CA GLY A 105 -9.79 11.41 5.38
C GLY A 105 -8.47 12.15 5.14
N GLU A 106 -7.72 12.49 6.19
CA GLU A 106 -6.46 13.21 6.05
C GLU A 106 -5.37 12.31 5.42
N SER A 107 -4.61 12.86 4.47
CA SER A 107 -3.55 12.15 3.76
C SER A 107 -2.30 13.02 3.62
N SER A 108 -1.13 12.38 3.59
CA SER A 108 0.15 13.07 3.34
C SER A 108 0.58 12.90 1.89
N GLY A 109 1.50 13.75 1.42
CA GLY A 109 2.11 13.59 0.09
C GLY A 109 2.84 12.25 -0.10
N ALA A 110 3.23 11.57 0.98
CA ALA A 110 3.78 10.22 0.93
C ALA A 110 2.69 9.17 0.68
N GLY A 111 1.48 9.34 1.24
CA GLY A 111 0.35 8.44 0.98
C GLY A 111 -0.13 8.49 -0.47
N VAL A 112 -0.11 9.68 -1.09
CA VAL A 112 -0.55 9.87 -2.49
C VAL A 112 0.31 9.09 -3.50
N ILE A 113 1.62 8.96 -3.26
CA ILE A 113 2.53 8.30 -4.21
C ILE A 113 2.46 6.76 -4.17
N PHE A 114 1.77 6.14 -3.21
CA PHE A 114 1.61 4.68 -3.11
C PHE A 114 1.04 4.03 -4.38
N GLY A 115 0.28 4.78 -5.18
CA GLY A 115 -0.30 4.30 -6.43
C GLY A 115 0.69 4.13 -7.59
N THR A 116 1.95 4.53 -7.41
CA THR A 116 2.99 4.49 -8.44
C THR A 116 4.12 3.52 -8.06
N THR A 117 4.74 2.88 -9.06
CA THR A 117 5.86 1.96 -8.80
C THR A 117 7.07 2.70 -8.24
N GLY A 118 7.56 2.23 -7.09
CA GLY A 118 8.58 2.89 -6.27
C GLY A 118 8.03 3.90 -5.27
N GLY A 119 6.73 4.22 -5.31
CA GLY A 119 6.14 5.20 -4.41
C GLY A 119 5.98 4.69 -2.98
N VAL A 120 5.78 3.38 -2.79
CA VAL A 120 5.68 2.77 -1.44
C VAL A 120 7.03 2.83 -0.75
N ILE A 121 8.10 2.43 -1.44
CA ILE A 121 9.44 2.46 -0.87
C ILE A 121 9.96 3.89 -0.72
N GLU A 122 9.61 4.81 -1.61
CA GLU A 122 9.91 6.23 -1.44
C GLU A 122 9.25 6.79 -0.17
N ALA A 123 7.97 6.48 0.06
CA ALA A 123 7.28 6.88 1.29
C ALA A 123 7.92 6.27 2.55
N ALA A 124 8.32 4.99 2.50
CA ALA A 124 9.00 4.33 3.61
C ALA A 124 10.37 4.95 3.90
N VAL A 125 11.15 5.26 2.86
CA VAL A 125 12.47 5.90 2.99
C VAL A 125 12.35 7.28 3.63
N ARG A 126 11.35 8.09 3.23
CA ARG A 126 11.14 9.44 3.80
C ARG A 126 11.04 9.39 5.32
N THR A 127 10.17 8.53 5.83
CA THR A 127 9.95 8.39 7.28
C THR A 127 11.13 7.69 7.96
N ALA A 128 11.66 6.62 7.38
CA ALA A 128 12.76 5.86 7.97
C ALA A 128 14.04 6.71 8.12
N TYR A 129 14.31 7.62 7.18
CA TYR A 129 15.45 8.53 7.26
C TYR A 129 15.36 9.43 8.49
N GLU A 130 14.24 10.13 8.68
CA GLU A 130 14.08 11.05 9.81
C GLU A 130 14.11 10.31 11.15
N LEU A 131 13.50 9.12 11.22
CA LEU A 131 13.53 8.29 12.42
C LEU A 131 14.93 7.77 12.75
N HIS A 132 15.71 7.37 11.76
CA HIS A 132 17.05 6.83 11.97
C HIS A 132 18.06 7.93 12.32
N THR A 133 18.02 9.03 11.58
CA THR A 133 19.02 10.11 11.69
C THR A 133 18.66 11.14 12.76
N GLY A 134 17.38 11.24 13.14
CA GLY A 134 16.85 12.33 13.96
C GLY A 134 16.91 13.70 13.28
N LYS A 135 17.28 13.75 11.99
CA LYS A 135 17.41 14.97 11.20
C LYS A 135 16.20 15.10 10.30
N LYS A 136 15.82 16.35 10.04
CA LYS A 136 14.82 16.65 9.02
C LYS A 136 15.36 16.24 7.66
N LEU A 137 14.52 15.57 6.87
CA LEU A 137 14.90 15.18 5.52
C LEU A 137 14.79 16.39 4.58
N ASP A 138 15.94 16.87 4.09
CA ASP A 138 15.98 18.02 3.18
C ASP A 138 15.47 17.67 1.76
N ARG A 139 15.57 16.39 1.38
CA ARG A 139 15.23 15.90 0.05
C ARG A 139 14.04 14.94 0.12
N LEU A 140 12.88 15.39 -0.36
CA LEU A 140 11.67 14.56 -0.42
C LEU A 140 11.56 13.75 -1.72
N ASP A 141 12.13 14.22 -2.82
CA ASP A 141 12.01 13.56 -4.13
C ASP A 141 13.18 12.60 -4.40
N PHE A 142 12.88 11.30 -4.35
CA PHE A 142 13.82 10.22 -4.68
C PHE A 142 13.56 9.72 -6.10
N THR A 143 13.94 10.53 -7.10
CA THR A 143 13.71 10.24 -8.52
C THR A 143 14.33 8.93 -8.99
N GLU A 144 15.43 8.49 -8.36
CA GLU A 144 16.09 7.19 -8.58
C GLU A 144 15.21 5.99 -8.19
N LEU A 145 14.20 6.20 -7.34
CA LEU A 145 13.19 5.19 -7.00
C LEU A 145 11.99 5.23 -7.96
N ARG A 146 11.92 6.18 -8.89
CA ARG A 146 10.81 6.34 -9.86
C ARG A 146 11.19 5.81 -11.24
N GLY A 147 10.19 5.55 -12.09
CA GLY A 147 10.39 5.03 -13.44
C GLY A 147 9.69 3.69 -13.72
N LEU A 148 9.69 3.27 -14.98
CA LEU A 148 8.95 2.08 -15.46
C LEU A 148 9.85 0.90 -15.83
N GLU A 149 11.16 1.01 -15.59
CA GLU A 149 12.09 -0.09 -15.81
C GLU A 149 11.72 -1.29 -14.94
N GLY A 150 11.89 -2.49 -15.51
CA GLY A 150 11.39 -3.72 -14.91
C GLY A 150 12.00 -4.08 -13.56
N VAL A 151 13.33 -3.96 -13.43
CA VAL A 151 14.05 -4.10 -12.16
C VAL A 151 14.95 -2.88 -12.01
N ARG A 152 14.86 -2.21 -10.87
CA ARG A 152 15.64 -1.03 -10.54
C ARG A 152 16.35 -1.24 -9.20
N ALA A 153 17.49 -0.58 -9.06
CA ALA A 153 18.26 -0.56 -7.83
C ALA A 153 18.71 0.87 -7.55
N ALA A 154 18.60 1.28 -6.30
CA ALA A 154 19.10 2.57 -5.82
C ALA A 154 19.86 2.38 -4.52
N THR A 155 20.79 3.29 -4.21
CA THR A 155 21.41 3.36 -2.89
C THR A 155 21.10 4.72 -2.31
N ILE A 156 20.45 4.73 -1.14
CA ILE A 156 20.10 5.95 -0.42
C ILE A 156 20.98 6.03 0.82
N ASP A 157 21.65 7.17 1.00
CA ASP A 157 22.49 7.39 2.19
C ASP A 157 21.63 7.88 3.37
N PHE A 158 21.75 7.18 4.50
CA PHE A 158 21.08 7.50 5.76
C PHE A 158 22.13 8.06 6.73
N ASP A 159 22.71 9.22 6.41
CA ASP A 159 23.74 9.89 7.23
C ASP A 159 25.00 9.01 7.44
N GLY A 160 25.52 8.46 6.33
CA GLY A 160 26.69 7.57 6.31
C GLY A 160 26.35 6.07 6.30
N LEU A 161 25.08 5.68 6.38
CA LEU A 161 24.62 4.31 6.19
C LEU A 161 24.02 4.11 4.78
N PRO A 162 24.72 3.45 3.84
CA PRO A 162 24.23 3.26 2.48
C PRO A 162 23.19 2.13 2.40
N LEU A 163 21.91 2.49 2.25
CA LEU A 163 20.82 1.53 2.08
C LEU A 163 20.57 1.24 0.60
N ARG A 164 20.95 0.03 0.19
CA ARG A 164 20.59 -0.56 -1.11
C ARG A 164 19.12 -0.97 -1.15
N ILE A 165 18.39 -0.48 -2.14
CA ILE A 165 16.97 -0.70 -2.35
C ILE A 165 16.75 -1.32 -3.73
N GLY A 166 15.96 -2.39 -3.80
CA GLY A 166 15.51 -3.01 -5.04
C GLY A 166 14.05 -2.70 -5.33
N ILE A 167 13.69 -2.48 -6.59
CA ILE A 167 12.29 -2.27 -7.00
C ILE A 167 12.02 -3.15 -8.21
N ALA A 168 11.00 -4.00 -8.13
CA ALA A 168 10.53 -4.80 -9.25
C ALA A 168 9.15 -4.32 -9.69
N HIS A 169 9.02 -3.96 -10.97
CA HIS A 169 7.74 -3.65 -11.57
C HIS A 169 7.21 -4.87 -12.34
N GLY A 170 6.17 -5.51 -11.80
CA GLY A 170 5.53 -6.68 -12.40
C GLY A 170 6.16 -8.03 -12.00
N LEU A 171 5.33 -9.08 -11.98
CA LEU A 171 5.70 -10.37 -11.37
C LEU A 171 6.83 -11.12 -12.09
N GLY A 172 6.99 -10.94 -13.41
CA GLY A 172 8.11 -11.52 -14.15
C GLY A 172 9.46 -10.96 -13.68
N ASN A 173 9.53 -9.65 -13.45
CA ASN A 173 10.69 -8.97 -12.92
C ASN A 173 10.92 -9.27 -11.44
N ALA A 174 9.84 -9.35 -10.66
CA ALA A 174 9.91 -9.77 -9.26
C ALA A 174 10.52 -11.16 -9.11
N ARG A 175 10.13 -12.11 -9.98
CA ARG A 175 10.73 -13.45 -10.01
C ARG A 175 12.24 -13.40 -10.22
N LYS A 176 12.70 -12.57 -11.17
CA LYS A 176 14.13 -12.38 -11.44
C LYS A 176 14.84 -11.82 -10.21
N LEU A 177 14.37 -10.68 -9.70
CA LEU A 177 14.96 -10.02 -8.53
C LEU A 177 15.04 -10.95 -7.32
N LEU A 178 13.97 -11.68 -7.00
CA LEU A 178 13.94 -12.59 -5.86
C LEU A 178 14.85 -13.81 -6.04
N ASN A 179 15.02 -14.31 -7.28
CA ASN A 179 16.01 -15.35 -7.55
C ASN A 179 17.44 -14.83 -7.33
N ASP A 180 17.75 -13.62 -7.80
CA ASP A 180 19.07 -13.00 -7.62
C ASP A 180 19.37 -12.76 -6.12
N VAL A 181 18.35 -12.40 -5.33
CA VAL A 181 18.47 -12.29 -3.87
C VAL A 181 18.70 -13.65 -3.23
N ARG A 182 17.96 -14.67 -3.67
CA ARG A 182 18.09 -16.04 -3.15
C ARG A 182 19.45 -16.66 -3.46
N SER A 183 20.03 -16.40 -4.64
CA SER A 183 21.38 -16.85 -5.01
C SER A 183 22.49 -15.97 -4.43
N SER A 184 22.14 -14.94 -3.65
CA SER A 184 23.07 -13.94 -3.09
C SER A 184 23.82 -13.13 -4.16
N GLU A 185 23.37 -13.14 -5.42
CA GLU A 185 23.89 -12.30 -6.50
C GLU A 185 23.53 -10.82 -6.30
N SER A 186 22.36 -10.56 -5.73
CA SER A 186 21.90 -9.22 -5.38
C SER A 186 21.68 -9.09 -3.87
N GLN A 187 22.22 -8.03 -3.27
CA GLN A 187 22.03 -7.71 -1.84
C GLN A 187 21.31 -6.38 -1.69
N PHE A 188 20.08 -6.44 -1.19
CA PHE A 188 19.23 -5.29 -0.87
C PHE A 188 18.85 -5.32 0.60
N HIS A 189 18.74 -4.14 1.21
CA HIS A 189 18.20 -3.99 2.56
C HIS A 189 16.67 -3.93 2.55
N ALA A 190 16.09 -3.43 1.45
CA ALA A 190 14.65 -3.36 1.26
C ALA A 190 14.30 -3.57 -0.22
N ILE A 191 13.14 -4.19 -0.47
CA ILE A 191 12.65 -4.47 -1.82
C ILE A 191 11.18 -4.07 -1.91
N GLU A 192 10.81 -3.41 -3.00
CA GLU A 192 9.41 -3.24 -3.42
C GLU A 192 9.09 -4.18 -4.59
N VAL A 193 7.94 -4.85 -4.51
CA VAL A 193 7.38 -5.74 -5.54
C VAL A 193 5.94 -5.37 -5.85
#